data_AF-A0A3D0IGH4-F1
#
_entry.id   AF-A0A3D0IGH4-F1
#
_cell.length_a   1.000
_cell.length_b   1.000
_cell.length_c   1.000
_cell.angle_alpha   90.00
_cell.angle_beta   90.00
_cell.angle_gamma   90.00
#
_symmetry.space_group_name_H-M   'P 1'
#
loop_
_entity.id
_entity.type
_entity.pdbx_description
1 polymer ?
#
loop_
_entity_poly.entity_id
_entity_poly.type
_entity_poly.pdbx_seq_one_letter_code
_entity_poly.pdbx_strand_id
1 'polypeptide(L)' 'MVDRIEKNFFALNRPYEDAKAVIFGAGFDGTTSFRPGTRFGPSAMRSESIGLESFSPYQDKDLEDAPI' A
#
# COMPACT_ATOMS: atom_id res chain seq x y z
N MET A 1 17.31 4.56 -3.20
CA MET A 1 16.34 4.83 -2.12
C MET A 1 14.96 5.22 -2.68
N VAL A 2 14.88 6.19 -3.59
CA VAL A 2 13.60 6.72 -4.14
C VAL A 2 12.79 5.68 -4.92
N ASP A 3 13.43 4.79 -5.69
CA ASP A 3 12.74 3.84 -6.60
C ASP A 3 11.92 2.73 -5.92
N ARG A 4 12.18 2.44 -4.62
CA ARG A 4 11.40 1.43 -3.88
C ARG A 4 10.12 1.98 -3.27
N ILE A 5 10.06 3.30 -3.04
CA ILE A 5 8.91 3.95 -2.39
C ILE A 5 7.70 3.99 -3.34
N GLU A 6 7.89 4.15 -4.65
CA GLU A 6 6.76 4.08 -5.60
C GLU A 6 6.16 2.68 -5.73
N LYS A 7 6.94 1.63 -5.47
CA LYS A 7 6.50 0.24 -5.68
C LYS A 7 5.78 -0.35 -4.47
N ASN A 8 6.16 0.05 -3.27
CA ASN A 8 5.63 -0.51 -2.02
C ASN A 8 4.72 0.48 -1.30
N PHE A 9 3.78 -0.04 -0.52
CA PHE A 9 3.01 0.78 0.41
C PHE A 9 3.91 1.16 1.60
N PHE A 10 3.73 2.35 2.16
CA PHE A 10 4.51 2.84 3.30
C PHE A 10 4.56 1.81 4.45
N ALA A 11 5.72 1.69 5.11
CA ALA A 11 6.04 0.72 6.16
C ALA A 11 5.97 -0.78 5.77
N LEU A 12 5.55 -1.15 4.55
CA LEU A 12 5.43 -2.56 4.11
C LEU A 12 6.55 -2.93 3.12
N ASN A 13 7.75 -3.18 3.64
CA ASN A 13 8.97 -3.39 2.83
C ASN A 13 9.70 -4.72 3.10
N ARG A 14 9.06 -5.67 3.79
CA ARG A 14 9.65 -6.99 4.07
C ARG A 14 9.75 -7.87 2.82
N PRO A 15 10.74 -8.78 2.74
CA PRO A 15 10.77 -9.82 1.71
C PRO A 15 9.51 -10.68 1.74
N TYR A 16 9.13 -11.24 0.58
CA TYR A 16 7.90 -12.03 0.46
C TYR A 16 7.89 -13.24 1.38
N GLU A 17 9.02 -13.93 1.55
CA GLU A 17 9.16 -15.07 2.47
C GLU A 17 8.93 -14.73 3.95
N ASP A 18 9.19 -13.49 4.37
CA ASP A 18 9.08 -13.06 5.76
C ASP A 18 7.76 -12.31 6.05
N ALA A 19 7.02 -11.94 5.01
CA ALA A 19 5.80 -11.16 5.11
C ALA A 19 4.64 -12.01 5.62
N LYS A 20 3.93 -11.54 6.65
CA LYS A 20 2.69 -12.19 7.12
C LYS A 20 1.47 -11.80 6.29
N ALA A 21 1.53 -10.66 5.62
CA ALA A 21 0.49 -10.18 4.73
C ALA A 21 1.11 -9.50 3.51
N VAL A 22 0.49 -9.70 2.34
CA VAL A 22 0.96 -9.11 1.09
C VAL A 22 -0.14 -8.22 0.52
N ILE A 23 0.18 -6.95 0.30
CA ILE A 23 -0.70 -6.00 -0.39
C ILE A 23 -0.31 -5.96 -1.86
N PHE A 24 -1.29 -6.19 -2.74
CA PHE A 24 -1.12 -6.06 -4.18
C PHE A 24 -2.24 -5.22 -4.80
N GLY A 25 -1.95 -4.61 -5.95
CA GLY A 25 -2.90 -3.79 -6.69
C GLY A 25 -3.38 -4.45 -7.97
N ALA A 26 -4.69 -4.64 -8.11
CA ALA A 26 -5.32 -5.11 -9.35
C ALA A 26 -5.99 -3.93 -10.08
N GLY A 27 -5.18 -3.10 -10.74
CA GLY A 27 -5.65 -1.91 -11.46
C GLY A 27 -6.39 -2.23 -12.74
N PHE A 28 -7.63 -2.72 -12.65
CA PHE A 28 -8.48 -3.04 -13.79
C PHE A 28 -9.85 -2.36 -13.70
N ASP A 29 -10.28 -1.73 -14.78
CA ASP A 29 -11.59 -1.10 -14.89
C ASP A 29 -12.20 -1.26 -16.29
N GLY A 30 -11.76 -2.27 -17.06
CA GLY A 30 -12.13 -2.44 -18.47
C GLY A 30 -13.63 -2.66 -18.73
N THR A 31 -14.40 -3.00 -17.70
CA THR A 31 -15.87 -3.16 -17.77
C THR A 31 -16.64 -1.97 -17.17
N THR A 32 -15.94 -0.92 -16.75
CA THR A 32 -16.57 0.27 -16.15
C THR A 32 -17.04 1.24 -17.22
N SER A 33 -18.35 1.49 -17.28
CA SER A 33 -18.94 2.37 -18.30
C SER A 33 -19.00 3.86 -17.88
N PHE A 34 -19.61 4.17 -16.74
CA PHE A 34 -20.00 5.55 -16.41
C PHE A 34 -18.82 6.47 -16.03
N ARG A 35 -17.90 5.99 -15.18
CA ARG A 35 -16.75 6.77 -14.68
C ARG A 35 -15.50 5.89 -14.59
N PRO A 36 -14.70 5.77 -15.68
CA PRO A 36 -13.44 5.03 -15.66
C PRO A 36 -12.39 5.74 -14.80
N GLY A 37 -11.38 5.01 -14.35
CA GLY A 37 -10.26 5.54 -13.57
C GLY A 37 -9.86 4.70 -12.36
N THR A 38 -10.67 3.72 -11.95
CA THR A 38 -10.34 2.86 -10.81
C THR A 38 -9.08 2.01 -11.04
N ARG A 39 -8.66 1.83 -12.31
CA ARG A 39 -7.35 1.22 -12.63
C ARG A 39 -6.16 1.94 -12.01
N PHE A 40 -6.27 3.24 -11.75
CA PHE A 40 -5.21 4.06 -11.17
C PHE A 40 -5.21 4.04 -9.63
N GLY A 41 -6.29 3.56 -9.01
CA GLY A 41 -6.47 3.55 -7.56
C GLY A 41 -5.30 2.92 -6.80
N PRO A 42 -4.83 1.71 -7.16
CA PRO A 42 -3.72 1.08 -6.44
C PRO A 42 -2.38 1.82 -6.53
N SER A 43 -2.16 2.61 -7.59
CA SER A 43 -0.95 3.43 -7.73
C SER A 43 -1.08 4.69 -6.87
N ALA A 44 -2.24 5.36 -6.92
CA ALA A 44 -2.51 6.56 -6.13
C ALA A 44 -2.48 6.28 -4.62
N MET A 45 -3.05 5.15 -4.16
CA MET A 45 -2.96 4.77 -2.76
C MET A 45 -1.51 4.56 -2.29
N ARG A 46 -0.63 4.04 -3.16
CA ARG A 46 0.79 3.86 -2.83
C ARG A 46 1.54 5.18 -2.78
N SER A 47 1.35 6.06 -3.76
CA SER A 47 2.02 7.37 -3.77
C SER A 47 1.67 8.20 -2.54
N GLU A 48 0.41 8.19 -2.12
CA GLU A 48 -0.05 8.97 -0.97
C GLU A 48 0.23 8.30 0.39
N SER A 49 0.57 7.00 0.40
CA SER A 49 0.79 6.26 1.65
C SER A 49 1.91 6.82 2.52
N ILE A 50 2.87 7.56 1.92
CA ILE A 50 3.97 8.22 2.64
C ILE A 50 3.51 9.28 3.63
N GLY A 51 2.30 9.81 3.47
CA GLY A 51 1.70 10.79 4.38
C GLY A 51 0.98 10.17 5.56
N LEU A 52 0.94 8.83 5.65
CA LEU A 52 0.38 8.11 6.78
C LEU A 52 1.43 7.93 7.88
N GLU A 53 0.99 8.04 9.12
CA GLU A 53 1.82 7.67 10.27
C GLU A 53 1.88 6.14 10.41
N SER A 54 3.02 5.62 10.86
CA SER A 54 3.20 4.18 11.12
C SER A 54 2.44 3.72 12.37
N PHE A 55 2.26 4.61 13.35
CA PHE A 55 1.58 4.34 14.61
C PHE A 55 0.06 4.53 14.51
N SER A 56 -0.69 3.55 15.01
CA SER A 56 -2.15 3.60 15.13
C SER A 56 -2.57 3.82 16.59
N PRO A 57 -3.08 5.01 16.96
CA PRO A 57 -3.51 5.31 18.34
C PRO A 57 -4.67 4.42 18.82
N TYR A 58 -5.54 3.99 17.90
CA TYR A 58 -6.68 3.13 18.23
C TYR A 58 -6.27 1.71 18.59
N GLN A 59 -5.15 1.24 18.05
CA GLN A 59 -4.64 -0.11 18.28
C GLN A 59 -3.47 -0.12 19.26
N ASP A 60 -2.92 1.05 19.60
CA ASP A 60 -1.72 1.25 20.40
C ASP A 60 -0.54 0.41 19.87
N LYS A 61 -0.33 0.49 18.54
CA LYS A 61 0.65 -0.33 17.80
C LYS A 61 1.30 0.45 16.67
N ASP A 62 2.56 0.14 16.41
CA ASP A 62 3.31 0.64 15.25
C ASP A 62 3.42 -0.43 14.15
N LEU A 63 3.26 -0.02 12.89
CA LEU A 63 3.47 -0.86 11.71
C LEU A 63 4.92 -1.37 11.61
N GLU A 64 5.92 -0.62 12.10
CA GLU A 64 7.32 -1.04 12.06
C GLU A 64 7.60 -2.21 13.03
N ASP A 65 6.93 -2.23 14.17
CA ASP A 65 6.98 -3.33 15.15
C ASP A 65 6.13 -4.53 14.71
N ALA A 66 5.16 -4.28 13.83
CA ALA A 66 4.28 -5.32 13.35
C ALA A 66 5.07 -6.31 12.47
N PRO A 67 4.90 -7.62 12.68
CA PRO A 67 5.62 -8.64 11.91
C PRO A 67 4.95 -8.88 10.55
N ILE A 68 4.47 -7.83 9.89
CA ILE A 68 3.76 -7.87 8.60
C ILE A 68 4.64 -7.35 7.48
#